data_AF-A0A060WEZ4-F1
#
_entry.id   AF-A0A060WEZ4-F1
#
_cell.length_a   1.000
_cell.length_b   1.000
_cell.length_c   1.000
_cell.angle_alpha   90.00
_cell.angle_beta   90.00
_cell.angle_gamma   90.00
#
_symmetry.space_group_name_H-M   'P 1'
#
loop_
_entity.id
_entity.type
_entity.pdbx_description
1 polymer ?
#
loop_
_entity_poly.entity_id
_entity_poly.type
_entity_poly.pdbx_seq_one_letter_code
_entity_poly.pdbx_strand_id
1 'polypeptide(L)'
;MYLIQFHKFGSSHYHEPTITYSSFVFSLPPPVLGAVPEPCQCRDLELDCDGAQFHHVPAVSINVTMMSLQRNRLRILNGDIFYKYQSLQKLYLQHNRIRAVSPKAFRGLYNLTRLYLSYNKISILMPGVFQDLHKLEWLILENNSIHQISPTTFSGLRSLVLLVLLNNALTMLDDICLEMPRLNWLDMEGNQIESVGNVTFWSCNMMTVLVLQSNRISHIHEQAFSFLQKLGELDLSSNRLLAIPPNLFVHLGDLLQLNISYNPIADLQIDHFDNLHKLKSLSIEGIEIGNIQRRMFEPLKHLTHIYFKKFQYCGYAPHVRSCKPNTDGISSFEDLLANIVLRVFVWVVSATTCFGNIFVICMRSYIRSENKLHAMCIISLCCADGLMGVYLFMIGAYDLKFRGEYNRHAQAWMDSVQCQVIGSLAMLSTEVSVLLLTYLTLEKYICIVYPFRYLTPGRRRTVSILLSIWFIGFVIAFLPLVFKGLFRNFYGTNGVCFPLHSEQPETTGAQVYSIVIFLGGCLI
;
A
#
# COMPACT_ATOMS: atom_id res chain seq x y z
N MET A 1 16.05 -15.13 13.50
CA MET A 1 15.25 -14.31 14.43
C MET A 1 13.81 -14.54 14.05
N TYR A 2 13.05 -15.21 14.92
CA TYR A 2 11.75 -15.80 14.59
C TYR A 2 10.72 -14.71 14.25
N LEU A 3 10.14 -14.79 13.04
CA LEU A 3 8.95 -14.03 12.65
C LEU A 3 7.76 -14.54 13.48
N ILE A 4 7.13 -13.65 14.25
CA ILE A 4 5.83 -13.93 14.88
C ILE A 4 4.76 -13.39 13.93
N GLN A 5 4.11 -14.32 13.22
CA GLN A 5 2.97 -14.06 12.35
C GLN A 5 1.70 -14.27 13.17
N PHE A 6 0.97 -13.19 13.50
CA PHE A 6 -0.33 -13.30 14.18
C PHE A 6 -1.41 -13.71 13.17
N HIS A 7 -1.91 -14.93 13.30
CA HIS A 7 -3.07 -15.43 12.57
C HIS A 7 -4.37 -14.92 13.19
N LYS A 8 -5.21 -14.25 12.38
CA LYS A 8 -6.64 -14.01 12.64
C LYS A 8 -7.38 -15.35 12.67
N PHE A 9 -8.21 -15.59 13.68
CA PHE A 9 -9.31 -16.56 13.60
C PHE A 9 -10.60 -15.96 14.16
N GLY A 10 -11.63 -16.06 13.33
CA GLY A 10 -12.99 -15.57 13.58
C GLY A 10 -13.87 -16.56 14.33
N SER A 11 -15.05 -16.04 14.68
CA SER A 11 -16.12 -16.58 15.51
C SER A 11 -16.68 -17.94 15.10
N SER A 12 -17.14 -18.72 16.09
CA SER A 12 -18.28 -19.65 15.93
C SER A 12 -18.99 -19.88 17.27
N HIS A 13 -20.31 -19.71 17.26
CA HIS A 13 -21.28 -20.01 18.31
C HIS A 13 -21.38 -21.52 18.61
N TYR A 14 -21.62 -21.90 19.87
CA TYR A 14 -22.48 -23.04 20.25
C TYR A 14 -23.13 -22.79 21.62
N HIS A 15 -24.43 -23.12 21.72
CA HIS A 15 -25.33 -22.97 22.87
C HIS A 15 -25.51 -24.30 23.63
N GLU A 16 -25.59 -24.19 24.98
CA GLU A 16 -26.37 -24.99 25.96
C GLU A 16 -26.04 -26.47 26.30
N PRO A 17 -26.49 -27.04 27.45
CA PRO A 17 -27.22 -26.47 28.60
C PRO A 17 -26.66 -26.79 30.02
N THR A 18 -27.25 -26.08 30.98
CA THR A 18 -27.24 -26.18 32.46
C THR A 18 -27.61 -27.54 33.08
N ILE A 19 -26.97 -27.87 34.21
CA ILE A 19 -27.51 -28.77 35.25
C ILE A 19 -27.30 -28.14 36.62
N THR A 20 -28.39 -27.99 37.37
CA THR A 20 -28.51 -27.49 38.75
C THR A 20 -28.47 -28.65 39.75
N TYR A 21 -27.70 -28.55 40.84
CA TYR A 21 -28.02 -29.23 42.11
C TYR A 21 -27.63 -28.43 43.35
N SER A 22 -28.66 -28.23 44.18
CA SER A 22 -28.80 -27.98 45.62
C SER A 22 -27.59 -27.60 46.50
N SER A 23 -27.85 -26.56 47.29
CA SER A 23 -27.22 -26.11 48.53
C SER A 23 -26.97 -27.19 49.59
N PHE A 24 -25.78 -27.20 50.18
CA PHE A 24 -25.55 -27.55 51.58
C PHE A 24 -24.50 -26.61 52.20
N VAL A 25 -24.89 -25.98 53.31
CA VAL A 25 -24.08 -25.10 54.14
C VAL A 25 -23.31 -25.95 55.15
N PHE A 26 -21.98 -25.78 55.21
CA PHE A 26 -21.19 -26.13 56.40
C PHE A 26 -20.23 -24.99 56.72
N SER A 27 -20.32 -24.51 57.97
CA SER A 27 -19.48 -23.49 58.58
C SER A 27 -18.31 -24.12 59.33
N LEU A 28 -17.08 -23.69 59.06
CA LEU A 28 -15.87 -23.93 59.87
C LEU A 28 -14.98 -22.66 59.88
N PRO A 29 -14.34 -22.29 61.01
CA PRO A 29 -13.44 -21.12 61.12
C PRO A 29 -11.94 -21.43 60.80
N PRO A 30 -11.07 -20.41 60.56
CA PRO A 30 -9.78 -20.50 59.84
C PRO A 30 -8.53 -20.51 60.78
N PRO A 31 -7.24 -20.43 60.35
CA PRO A 31 -6.61 -20.42 59.00
C PRO A 31 -5.36 -21.35 58.82
N VAL A 32 -5.17 -22.02 57.66
CA VAL A 32 -3.83 -22.54 57.23
C VAL A 32 -3.73 -22.57 55.68
N LEU A 33 -2.61 -22.06 55.14
CA LEU A 33 -2.08 -22.17 53.77
C LEU A 33 -3.03 -21.94 52.56
N GLY A 34 -2.87 -20.77 51.91
CA GLY A 34 -2.91 -20.64 50.44
C GLY A 34 -4.15 -21.16 49.69
N ALA A 35 -5.35 -20.70 50.05
CA ALA A 35 -6.54 -20.96 49.24
C ALA A 35 -6.45 -20.22 47.89
N VAL A 36 -6.56 -20.98 46.79
CA VAL A 36 -6.77 -20.42 45.44
C VAL A 36 -8.27 -20.10 45.33
N PRO A 37 -8.66 -18.85 45.04
CA PRO A 37 -10.07 -18.50 44.93
C PRO A 37 -10.73 -19.25 43.78
N GLU A 38 -11.86 -19.92 43.97
CA GLU A 38 -12.65 -20.39 42.83
C GLU A 38 -13.23 -19.18 42.08
N PRO A 39 -13.15 -19.09 40.74
CA PRO A 39 -12.83 -20.13 39.75
C PRO A 39 -11.37 -20.13 39.23
N CYS A 40 -10.42 -19.57 39.97
CA CYS A 40 -9.01 -19.55 39.57
C CYS A 40 -8.36 -20.94 39.58
N GLN A 41 -7.38 -21.13 38.70
CA GLN A 41 -6.52 -22.30 38.62
C GLN A 41 -5.10 -21.91 39.01
N CYS A 42 -4.41 -22.78 39.74
CA CYS A 42 -3.01 -22.57 40.10
C CYS A 42 -2.19 -23.75 39.63
N ARG A 43 -1.11 -23.48 38.89
CA ARG A 43 -0.12 -24.47 38.45
C ARG A 43 1.25 -24.03 38.96
N ASP A 44 1.82 -24.79 39.89
CA ASP A 44 3.05 -24.44 40.60
C ASP A 44 2.97 -23.08 41.31
N LEU A 45 3.60 -22.04 40.75
CA LEU A 45 3.57 -20.65 41.25
C LEU A 45 2.86 -19.71 40.28
N GLU A 46 2.19 -20.25 39.27
CA GLU A 46 1.43 -19.52 38.27
C GLU A 46 -0.06 -19.56 38.59
N LEU A 47 -0.64 -18.38 38.81
CA LEU A 47 -2.07 -18.21 39.10
C LEU A 47 -2.80 -17.70 37.87
N ASP A 48 -3.83 -18.42 37.46
CA ASP A 48 -4.75 -18.05 36.38
C ASP A 48 -6.16 -17.81 36.94
N CYS A 49 -6.65 -16.59 36.84
CA CYS A 49 -7.95 -16.14 37.33
C CYS A 49 -8.76 -15.50 36.19
N ASP A 50 -8.62 -16.01 34.97
CA ASP A 50 -9.16 -15.37 33.78
C ASP A 50 -10.69 -15.50 33.68
N GLY A 51 -11.36 -14.41 33.31
CA GLY A 51 -12.82 -14.43 33.12
C GLY A 51 -13.66 -14.64 34.40
N ALA A 52 -13.03 -14.62 35.58
CA ALA A 52 -13.66 -14.86 36.88
C ALA A 52 -14.60 -13.74 37.38
N GLN A 53 -14.85 -12.72 36.55
CA GLN A 53 -15.68 -11.55 36.85
C GLN A 53 -15.23 -10.71 38.06
N PHE A 54 -13.94 -10.77 38.42
CA PHE A 54 -13.42 -10.03 39.56
C PHE A 54 -13.48 -8.52 39.36
N HIS A 55 -13.88 -7.80 40.41
CA HIS A 55 -13.88 -6.34 40.47
C HIS A 55 -12.63 -5.78 41.18
N HIS A 56 -11.96 -6.64 41.96
CA HIS A 56 -10.74 -6.35 42.72
C HIS A 56 -9.74 -7.49 42.56
N VAL A 57 -8.45 -7.20 42.77
CA VAL A 57 -7.39 -8.23 42.75
C VAL A 57 -7.60 -9.19 43.92
N PRO A 58 -7.69 -10.52 43.67
CA PRO A 58 -7.89 -11.49 44.75
C PRO A 58 -6.65 -11.61 45.65
N ALA A 59 -6.89 -11.93 46.93
CA ALA A 59 -5.83 -12.20 47.88
C ALA A 59 -5.37 -13.66 47.74
N VAL A 60 -4.12 -13.86 47.31
CA VAL A 60 -3.53 -15.19 47.11
C VAL A 60 -2.17 -15.30 47.80
N SER A 61 -1.51 -16.46 47.64
CA SER A 61 -0.17 -16.73 48.16
C SER A 61 0.86 -15.71 47.66
N ILE A 62 1.80 -15.33 48.52
CA ILE A 62 2.80 -14.27 48.25
C ILE A 62 3.94 -14.71 47.31
N ASN A 63 4.11 -16.02 47.12
CA ASN A 63 5.18 -16.63 46.35
C ASN A 63 4.86 -16.82 44.86
N VAL A 64 3.71 -16.33 44.39
CA VAL A 64 3.31 -16.41 42.98
C VAL A 64 4.31 -15.67 42.08
N THR A 65 4.71 -16.31 40.98
CA THR A 65 5.64 -15.77 39.99
C THR A 65 4.91 -15.27 38.74
N MET A 66 3.71 -15.79 38.48
CA MET A 66 2.82 -15.30 37.43
C MET A 66 1.41 -15.11 38.00
N MET A 67 0.78 -14.00 37.64
CA MET A 67 -0.63 -13.72 37.98
C MET A 67 -1.36 -13.25 36.73
N SER A 68 -2.34 -14.05 36.29
CA SER A 68 -3.26 -13.72 35.22
C SER A 68 -4.63 -13.34 35.76
N LEU A 69 -5.06 -12.13 35.42
CA LEU A 69 -6.34 -11.56 35.80
C LEU A 69 -7.04 -10.97 34.56
N GLN A 70 -6.80 -11.54 33.38
CA GLN A 70 -7.37 -11.02 32.15
C GLN A 70 -8.87 -11.27 32.04
N ARG A 71 -9.56 -10.49 31.21
CA ARG A 71 -11.00 -10.64 30.93
C ARG A 71 -11.89 -10.52 32.18
N ASN A 72 -11.42 -9.78 33.20
CA ASN A 72 -12.17 -9.50 34.42
C ASN A 72 -12.87 -8.12 34.34
N ARG A 73 -13.34 -7.61 35.47
CA ARG A 73 -14.08 -6.34 35.59
C ARG A 73 -13.35 -5.32 36.46
N LEU A 74 -12.02 -5.43 36.59
CA LEU A 74 -11.19 -4.50 37.36
C LEU A 74 -11.34 -3.08 36.80
N ARG A 75 -11.56 -2.10 37.69
CA ARG A 75 -11.76 -0.69 37.30
C ARG A 75 -10.64 0.25 37.75
N ILE A 76 -9.99 -0.06 38.87
CA ILE A 76 -9.00 0.81 39.51
C ILE A 76 -7.88 -0.08 40.08
N LEU A 77 -6.63 0.31 39.85
CA LEU A 77 -5.48 -0.27 40.54
C LEU A 77 -5.05 0.69 41.65
N ASN A 78 -5.42 0.34 42.89
CA ASN A 78 -5.09 1.11 44.07
C ASN A 78 -3.59 1.02 44.40
N GLY A 79 -3.09 1.97 45.20
CA GLY A 79 -1.71 1.95 45.67
C GLY A 79 -1.40 0.68 46.47
N ASP A 80 -0.18 0.18 46.30
CA ASP A 80 0.37 -0.97 47.03
C ASP A 80 -0.44 -2.30 46.86
N ILE A 81 -1.35 -2.37 45.89
CA ILE A 81 -2.24 -3.54 45.68
C ILE A 81 -1.49 -4.84 45.38
N PHE A 82 -0.29 -4.73 44.78
CA PHE A 82 0.57 -5.87 44.50
C PHE A 82 1.81 -5.96 45.42
N TYR A 83 1.94 -5.09 46.43
CA TYR A 83 3.17 -4.93 47.22
C TYR A 83 3.68 -6.21 47.88
N LYS A 84 2.76 -7.11 48.28
CA LYS A 84 3.09 -8.39 48.91
C LYS A 84 3.62 -9.46 47.95
N TYR A 85 3.47 -9.29 46.63
CA TYR A 85 3.84 -10.27 45.62
C TYR A 85 5.22 -9.97 45.01
N GLN A 86 6.25 -9.84 45.83
CA GLN A 86 7.61 -9.42 45.40
C GLN A 86 8.33 -10.46 44.50
N SER A 87 7.83 -11.70 44.48
CA SER A 87 8.33 -12.77 43.59
C SER A 87 7.71 -12.73 42.18
N LEU A 88 6.74 -11.83 41.95
CA LEU A 88 5.99 -11.76 40.70
C LEU A 88 6.91 -11.33 39.54
N GLN A 89 6.90 -12.13 38.47
CA GLN A 89 7.69 -11.92 37.25
C GLN A 89 6.80 -11.55 36.07
N LYS A 90 5.54 -12.03 36.02
CA LYS A 90 4.60 -11.77 34.93
C LYS A 90 3.23 -11.38 35.50
N LEU A 91 2.67 -10.28 35.00
CA LEU A 91 1.36 -9.79 35.40
C LEU A 91 0.51 -9.49 34.17
N TYR A 92 -0.63 -10.19 34.07
CA TYR A 92 -1.59 -10.05 32.98
C TYR A 92 -2.88 -9.40 33.47
N LEU A 93 -3.18 -8.21 32.97
CA LEU A 93 -4.34 -7.40 33.33
C LEU A 93 -5.16 -6.97 32.10
N GLN A 94 -4.92 -7.59 30.95
CA GLN A 94 -5.58 -7.25 29.70
C GLN A 94 -7.10 -7.52 29.70
N HIS A 95 -7.84 -6.82 28.85
CA HIS A 95 -9.30 -6.94 28.71
C HIS A 95 -10.07 -6.74 30.02
N ASN A 96 -9.65 -5.76 30.83
CA ASN A 96 -10.38 -5.30 32.00
C ASN A 96 -11.11 -3.98 31.69
N ARG A 97 -11.47 -3.23 32.72
CA ARG A 97 -12.10 -1.91 32.60
C ARG A 97 -11.32 -0.85 33.37
N ILE A 98 -10.00 -1.04 33.50
CA ILE A 98 -9.13 -0.22 34.35
C ILE A 98 -9.10 1.19 33.76
N ARG A 99 -9.51 2.18 34.55
CA ARG A 99 -9.51 3.60 34.18
C ARG A 99 -8.42 4.40 34.89
N ALA A 100 -8.12 4.03 36.13
CA ALA A 100 -7.18 4.73 36.99
C ALA A 100 -6.14 3.75 37.56
N VAL A 101 -4.87 4.16 37.48
CA VAL A 101 -3.72 3.46 38.02
C VAL A 101 -3.04 4.38 39.02
N SER A 102 -3.00 3.99 40.29
CA SER A 102 -2.28 4.75 41.32
C SER A 102 -0.78 4.80 41.00
N PRO A 103 -0.06 5.90 41.29
CA PRO A 103 1.40 5.96 41.16
C PRO A 103 2.15 4.88 41.96
N LYS A 104 1.51 4.31 42.98
CA LYS A 104 2.07 3.23 43.82
C LYS A 104 1.49 1.85 43.50
N ALA A 105 0.73 1.70 42.42
CA ALA A 105 0.03 0.45 42.12
C ALA A 105 0.99 -0.74 41.97
N PHE A 106 2.14 -0.51 41.33
CA PHE A 106 3.16 -1.55 41.05
C PHE A 106 4.37 -1.50 41.99
N ARG A 107 4.26 -0.77 43.10
CA ARG A 107 5.34 -0.63 44.07
C ARG A 107 5.76 -1.99 44.65
N GLY A 108 7.06 -2.21 44.81
CA GLY A 108 7.62 -3.44 45.36
C GLY A 108 7.79 -4.61 44.38
N LEU A 109 7.37 -4.46 43.11
CA LEU A 109 7.48 -5.50 42.09
C LEU A 109 8.85 -5.51 41.40
N TYR A 110 9.93 -5.60 42.19
CA TYR A 110 11.32 -5.50 41.71
C TYR A 110 11.75 -6.63 40.74
N ASN A 111 11.02 -7.75 40.75
CA ASN A 111 11.29 -8.91 39.90
C ASN A 111 10.40 -9.00 38.66
N LEU A 112 9.51 -8.03 38.45
CA LEU A 112 8.58 -8.07 37.31
C LEU A 112 9.34 -7.88 36.00
N THR A 113 9.12 -8.79 35.06
CA THR A 113 9.75 -8.81 33.72
C THR A 113 8.74 -8.48 32.62
N ARG A 114 7.45 -8.81 32.82
CA ARG A 114 6.40 -8.56 31.83
C ARG A 114 5.12 -8.03 32.46
N LEU A 115 4.60 -6.94 31.91
CA LEU A 115 3.38 -6.30 32.35
C LEU A 115 2.46 -6.04 31.15
N TYR A 116 1.27 -6.64 31.18
CA TYR A 116 0.26 -6.50 30.14
C TYR A 116 -0.96 -5.76 30.68
N LEU A 117 -1.28 -4.62 30.08
CA LEU A 117 -2.39 -3.73 30.44
C LEU A 117 -3.28 -3.43 29.22
N SER A 118 -3.17 -4.20 28.15
CA SER A 118 -3.89 -3.98 26.89
C SER A 118 -5.41 -4.04 27.02
N TYR A 119 -6.14 -3.37 26.14
CA TYR A 119 -7.61 -3.40 26.10
C TYR A 119 -8.23 -3.01 27.44
N ASN A 120 -7.78 -1.89 28.00
CA ASN A 120 -8.34 -1.26 29.19
C ASN A 120 -8.91 0.13 28.83
N LYS A 121 -9.09 1.00 29.81
CA LYS A 121 -9.61 2.36 29.63
C LYS A 121 -8.71 3.38 30.32
N ILE A 122 -7.41 3.10 30.38
CA ILE A 122 -6.42 3.94 31.06
C ILE A 122 -6.25 5.21 30.25
N SER A 123 -6.46 6.36 30.88
CA SER A 123 -6.31 7.67 30.21
C SER A 123 -5.03 8.39 30.59
N ILE A 124 -4.52 8.20 31.81
CA ILE A 124 -3.35 8.89 32.34
C ILE A 124 -2.48 7.88 33.10
N LEU A 125 -1.18 7.95 32.88
CA LEU A 125 -0.16 7.30 33.68
C LEU A 125 0.66 8.38 34.38
N MET A 126 0.68 8.36 35.71
CA MET A 126 1.39 9.36 36.50
C MET A 126 2.91 9.14 36.43
N PRO A 127 3.72 10.21 36.49
CA PRO A 127 5.17 10.10 36.62
C PRO A 127 5.59 9.13 37.74
N GLY A 128 6.54 8.23 37.43
CA GLY A 128 7.04 7.24 38.39
C GLY A 128 6.11 6.07 38.71
N VAL A 129 4.99 5.87 37.99
CA VAL A 129 4.09 4.72 38.21
C VAL A 129 4.80 3.36 38.06
N PHE A 130 5.91 3.32 37.32
CA PHE A 130 6.74 2.14 37.09
C PHE A 130 8.10 2.18 37.82
N GLN A 131 8.28 3.08 38.79
CA GLN A 131 9.58 3.40 39.39
C GLN A 131 10.36 2.17 39.90
N ASP A 132 9.69 1.21 40.52
CA ASP A 132 10.33 0.02 41.11
C ASP A 132 10.57 -1.12 40.09
N LEU A 133 10.09 -1.00 38.84
CA LEU A 133 10.06 -2.07 37.85
C LEU A 133 11.39 -2.19 37.07
N HIS A 134 12.51 -2.25 37.79
CA HIS A 134 13.87 -2.19 37.22
C HIS A 134 14.24 -3.36 36.29
N LYS A 135 13.58 -4.52 36.46
CA LYS A 135 13.76 -5.72 35.63
C LYS A 135 12.71 -5.87 34.54
N LEU A 136 11.81 -4.89 34.38
CA LEU A 136 10.76 -5.00 33.38
C LEU A 136 11.38 -4.93 31.99
N GLU A 137 11.09 -5.94 31.18
CA GLU A 137 11.55 -6.05 29.81
C GLU A 137 10.43 -5.64 28.85
N TRP A 138 9.18 -6.07 29.13
CA TRP A 138 8.04 -5.87 28.24
C TRP A 138 6.90 -5.12 28.95
N LEU A 139 6.49 -4.01 28.35
CA LEU A 139 5.35 -3.21 28.78
C LEU A 139 4.37 -3.03 27.62
N ILE A 140 3.19 -3.65 27.73
CA ILE A 140 2.17 -3.64 26.69
C ILE A 140 0.95 -2.85 27.17
N LEU A 141 0.68 -1.72 26.53
CA LEU A 141 -0.36 -0.73 26.86
C LEU A 141 -1.33 -0.48 25.68
N GLU A 142 -1.37 -1.40 24.72
CA GLU A 142 -2.21 -1.36 23.52
C GLU A 142 -3.69 -1.11 23.84
N ASN A 143 -4.40 -0.37 22.97
CA ASN A 143 -5.85 -0.21 23.02
C ASN A 143 -6.31 0.32 24.40
N ASN A 144 -5.76 1.47 24.78
CA ASN A 144 -6.18 2.27 25.93
C ASN A 144 -6.63 3.65 25.45
N SER A 145 -6.66 4.66 26.33
CA SER A 145 -7.02 6.04 25.98
C SER A 145 -5.96 7.02 26.49
N ILE A 146 -4.70 6.58 26.51
CA ILE A 146 -3.57 7.35 27.03
C ILE A 146 -3.32 8.51 26.06
N HIS A 147 -3.49 9.74 26.54
CA HIS A 147 -3.36 10.94 25.70
C HIS A 147 -2.10 11.75 25.99
N GLN A 148 -1.45 11.50 27.14
CA GLN A 148 -0.23 12.19 27.53
C GLN A 148 0.73 11.23 28.21
N ILE A 149 2.01 11.34 27.84
CA ILE A 149 3.15 10.71 28.51
C ILE A 149 4.22 11.76 28.71
N SER A 150 4.94 11.67 29.82
CA SER A 150 6.17 12.43 30.07
C SER A 150 7.36 11.47 30.09
N PRO A 151 8.60 11.93 29.84
CA PRO A 151 9.79 11.09 30.00
C PRO A 151 9.85 10.43 31.40
N THR A 152 9.44 11.16 32.44
CA THR A 152 9.39 10.69 33.83
C THR A 152 8.27 9.67 34.12
N THR A 153 7.32 9.46 33.20
CA THR A 153 6.30 8.40 33.29
C THR A 153 6.94 7.02 33.33
N PHE A 154 8.02 6.84 32.56
CA PHE A 154 8.74 5.58 32.43
C PHE A 154 9.94 5.47 33.38
N SER A 155 10.02 6.35 34.40
CA SER A 155 11.14 6.31 35.35
C SER A 155 11.28 4.94 35.99
N GLY A 156 12.52 4.47 36.09
CA GLY A 156 12.85 3.17 36.68
C GLY A 156 12.94 2.00 35.70
N LEU A 157 12.47 2.14 34.45
CA LEU A 157 12.40 1.08 33.42
C LEU A 157 13.75 0.81 32.72
N ARG A 158 14.80 0.57 33.51
CA ARG A 158 16.19 0.43 33.04
C ARG A 158 16.47 -0.81 32.18
N SER A 159 15.59 -1.81 32.24
CA SER A 159 15.73 -3.06 31.48
C SER A 159 14.74 -3.20 30.33
N LEU A 160 13.91 -2.17 30.07
CA LEU A 160 12.83 -2.30 29.09
C LEU A 160 13.40 -2.46 27.68
N VAL A 161 12.88 -3.45 26.97
CA VAL A 161 13.27 -3.81 25.60
C VAL A 161 12.12 -3.53 24.64
N LEU A 162 10.88 -3.77 25.06
CA LEU A 162 9.67 -3.63 24.25
C LEU A 162 8.64 -2.74 24.96
N LEU A 163 8.24 -1.67 24.27
CA LEU A 163 7.14 -0.80 24.66
C LEU A 163 6.10 -0.74 23.54
N VAL A 164 4.86 -1.15 23.84
CA VAL A 164 3.74 -1.10 22.90
C VAL A 164 2.68 -0.14 23.42
N LEU A 165 2.45 0.93 22.67
CA LEU A 165 1.47 1.99 22.90
C LEU A 165 0.45 2.09 21.74
N LEU A 166 0.34 1.03 20.93
CA LEU A 166 -0.60 0.88 19.83
C LEU A 166 -2.03 1.32 20.20
N ASN A 167 -2.69 2.08 19.32
CA ASN A 167 -4.09 2.51 19.45
C ASN A 167 -4.37 3.20 20.79
N ASN A 168 -3.67 4.31 21.03
CA ASN A 168 -3.92 5.24 22.13
C ASN A 168 -4.29 6.63 21.57
N ALA A 169 -4.16 7.68 22.37
CA ALA A 169 -4.53 9.05 21.99
C ALA A 169 -3.35 10.03 22.14
N LEU A 170 -2.11 9.54 22.03
CA LEU A 170 -0.91 10.36 22.22
C LEU A 170 -0.82 11.46 21.14
N THR A 171 -0.55 12.70 21.55
CA THR A 171 -0.48 13.86 20.64
C THR A 171 0.94 14.43 20.47
N MET A 172 1.75 14.42 21.53
CA MET A 172 3.12 14.94 21.52
C MET A 172 4.07 13.96 22.20
N LEU A 173 5.34 14.00 21.76
CA LEU A 173 6.41 13.15 22.27
C LEU A 173 7.65 13.99 22.60
N ASP A 174 8.08 13.91 23.85
CA ASP A 174 9.42 14.33 24.30
C ASP A 174 10.41 13.15 24.17
N ASP A 175 11.62 13.27 24.74
CA ASP A 175 12.61 12.19 24.77
C ASP A 175 12.09 10.97 25.52
N ILE A 176 11.48 10.05 24.78
CA ILE A 176 10.79 8.88 25.34
C ILE A 176 11.78 7.87 25.94
N CYS A 177 13.02 7.83 25.45
CA CYS A 177 14.01 6.84 25.87
C CYS A 177 14.87 7.26 27.07
N LEU A 178 14.67 8.48 27.60
CA LEU A 178 15.48 9.03 28.69
C LEU A 178 15.60 8.08 29.89
N GLU A 179 14.50 7.44 30.27
CA GLU A 179 14.42 6.50 31.40
C GLU A 179 14.48 5.02 30.96
N MET A 180 14.63 4.76 29.65
CA MET A 180 14.59 3.43 29.03
C MET A 180 15.79 3.21 28.08
N PRO A 181 17.04 3.23 28.58
CA PRO A 181 18.25 3.22 27.74
C PRO A 181 18.47 1.91 26.96
N ARG A 182 17.71 0.86 27.25
CA ARG A 182 17.78 -0.44 26.56
C ARG A 182 16.62 -0.68 25.59
N LEU A 183 15.76 0.32 25.40
CA LEU A 183 14.58 0.18 24.55
C LEU A 183 15.01 -0.14 23.13
N ASN A 184 14.46 -1.23 22.62
CA ASN A 184 14.82 -1.80 21.34
C ASN A 184 13.65 -1.68 20.33
N TRP A 185 12.44 -1.95 20.80
CA TRP A 185 11.22 -1.90 20.00
C TRP A 185 10.24 -0.92 20.63
N LEU A 186 9.84 0.07 19.84
CA LEU A 186 8.81 1.04 20.20
C LEU A 186 7.70 1.04 19.14
N ASP A 187 6.50 0.70 19.59
CA ASP A 187 5.30 0.73 18.76
C ASP A 187 4.32 1.80 19.27
N MET A 188 4.08 2.81 18.45
CA MET A 188 3.15 3.91 18.69
C MET A 188 2.15 4.07 17.55
N GLU A 189 1.86 2.98 16.84
CA GLU A 189 0.83 2.97 15.79
C GLU A 189 -0.53 3.47 16.31
N GLY A 190 -1.30 4.12 15.43
CA GLY A 190 -2.72 4.40 15.71
C GLY A 190 -2.92 5.46 16.80
N ASN A 191 -1.96 6.37 16.95
CA ASN A 191 -2.04 7.50 17.87
C ASN A 191 -2.42 8.79 17.11
N GLN A 192 -2.26 9.95 17.76
CA GLN A 192 -2.62 11.26 17.22
C GLN A 192 -1.40 12.19 17.14
N ILE A 193 -0.20 11.63 16.97
CA ILE A 193 1.05 12.37 16.96
C ILE A 193 1.10 13.26 15.71
N GLU A 194 1.35 14.56 15.88
CA GLU A 194 1.32 15.54 14.79
C GLU A 194 2.70 15.93 14.25
N SER A 195 3.73 15.87 15.09
CA SER A 195 5.11 16.19 14.70
C SER A 195 6.14 15.37 15.47
N VAL A 196 7.31 15.18 14.88
CA VAL A 196 8.47 14.55 15.50
C VAL A 196 9.61 15.57 15.55
N GLY A 197 10.04 15.93 16.77
CA GLY A 197 11.09 16.89 17.02
C GLY A 197 12.50 16.29 17.00
N ASN A 198 13.52 17.14 17.11
CA ASN A 198 14.92 16.71 17.23
C ASN A 198 15.24 16.02 18.56
N VAL A 199 14.50 16.31 19.64
CA VAL A 199 14.73 15.73 20.98
C VAL A 199 13.94 14.43 21.21
N THR A 200 12.90 14.16 20.41
CA THR A 200 11.94 13.07 20.63
C THR A 200 12.59 11.68 20.78
N PHE A 201 13.67 11.41 20.04
CA PHE A 201 14.39 10.13 20.07
C PHE A 201 15.87 10.27 20.46
N TRP A 202 16.24 11.35 21.13
CA TRP A 202 17.64 11.68 21.43
C TRP A 202 18.36 10.57 22.22
N SER A 203 17.70 9.98 23.23
CA SER A 203 18.29 8.93 24.08
C SER A 203 18.09 7.50 23.54
N CYS A 204 17.50 7.32 22.36
CA CYS A 204 17.08 6.01 21.82
C CYS A 204 18.19 5.24 21.07
N ASN A 205 19.40 5.19 21.62
CA ASN A 205 20.59 4.67 20.92
C ASN A 205 20.58 3.15 20.61
N MET A 206 19.76 2.35 21.32
CA MET A 206 19.66 0.89 21.14
C MET A 206 18.48 0.45 20.27
N MET A 207 17.66 1.40 19.80
CA MET A 207 16.43 1.10 19.09
C MET A 207 16.70 0.45 17.73
N THR A 208 16.00 -0.65 17.44
CA THR A 208 16.04 -1.34 16.14
C THR A 208 14.71 -1.28 15.40
N VAL A 209 13.59 -1.12 16.10
CA VAL A 209 12.25 -1.05 15.49
C VAL A 209 11.49 0.16 16.03
N LEU A 210 11.06 1.03 15.10
CA LEU A 210 10.23 2.19 15.38
C LEU A 210 8.99 2.18 14.47
N VAL A 211 7.82 2.02 15.09
CA VAL A 211 6.53 2.03 14.39
C VAL A 211 5.76 3.28 14.78
N LEU A 212 5.51 4.14 13.79
CA LEU A 212 4.77 5.40 13.87
C LEU A 212 3.60 5.42 12.88
N GLN A 213 3.22 4.27 12.32
CA GLN A 213 2.18 4.19 11.30
C GLN A 213 0.81 4.66 11.82
N SER A 214 -0.07 5.10 10.92
CA SER A 214 -1.44 5.50 11.26
C SER A 214 -1.51 6.61 12.34
N ASN A 215 -0.63 7.60 12.25
CA ASN A 215 -0.65 8.80 13.09
C ASN A 215 -1.11 10.03 12.27
N ARG A 216 -0.87 11.25 12.76
CA ARG A 216 -1.20 12.51 12.07
C ARG A 216 0.06 13.31 11.73
N ILE A 217 1.19 12.64 11.58
CA ILE A 217 2.49 13.30 11.48
C ILE A 217 2.54 14.07 10.17
N SER A 218 2.71 15.38 10.27
CA SER A 218 2.81 16.31 9.14
C SER A 218 4.20 16.90 8.97
N HIS A 219 4.97 16.97 10.07
CA HIS A 219 6.31 17.52 10.10
C HIS A 219 7.25 16.61 10.90
N ILE A 220 8.42 16.33 10.34
CA ILE A 220 9.53 15.64 11.00
C ILE A 220 10.74 16.55 10.91
N HIS A 221 11.40 16.80 12.04
CA HIS A 221 12.64 17.57 12.05
C HIS A 221 13.77 16.81 11.34
N GLU A 222 14.64 17.50 10.59
CA GLU A 222 15.72 16.88 9.80
C GLU A 222 16.66 15.97 10.61
N GLN A 223 16.88 16.30 11.88
CA GLN A 223 17.73 15.55 12.80
C GLN A 223 16.98 14.60 13.74
N ALA A 224 15.66 14.41 13.55
CA ALA A 224 14.83 13.60 14.44
C ALA A 224 15.34 12.16 14.63
N PHE A 225 15.96 11.59 13.60
CA PHE A 225 16.42 10.19 13.60
C PHE A 225 17.94 10.04 13.65
N SER A 226 18.71 11.12 13.85
CA SER A 226 20.18 11.10 13.79
C SER A 226 20.83 10.15 14.80
N PHE A 227 20.18 9.92 15.94
CA PHE A 227 20.68 9.06 17.02
C PHE A 227 20.25 7.59 16.89
N LEU A 228 19.36 7.27 15.94
CA LEU A 228 18.81 5.93 15.72
C LEU A 228 19.74 5.08 14.82
N GLN A 229 21.03 5.05 15.13
CA GLN A 229 22.05 4.44 14.25
C GLN A 229 21.92 2.91 14.11
N LYS A 230 21.24 2.25 15.06
CA LYS A 230 20.96 0.81 15.03
C LYS A 230 19.59 0.45 14.46
N LEU A 231 18.84 1.45 13.96
CA LEU A 231 17.49 1.24 13.48
C LEU A 231 17.50 0.31 12.27
N GLY A 232 16.80 -0.80 12.38
CA GLY A 232 16.60 -1.78 11.31
C GLY A 232 15.25 -1.61 10.61
N GLU A 233 14.24 -1.10 11.31
CA GLU A 233 12.88 -0.95 10.79
C GLU A 233 12.27 0.39 11.21
N LEU A 234 11.80 1.13 10.21
CA LEU A 234 11.09 2.39 10.38
C LEU A 234 9.79 2.36 9.58
N ASP A 235 8.66 2.44 10.29
CA ASP A 235 7.35 2.58 9.68
C ASP A 235 6.73 3.95 9.98
N LEU A 236 6.59 4.77 8.94
CA LEU A 236 5.96 6.08 8.92
C LEU A 236 4.70 6.08 8.04
N SER A 237 4.20 4.92 7.65
CA SER A 237 3.08 4.82 6.70
C SER A 237 1.78 5.37 7.25
N SER A 238 0.85 5.72 6.36
CA SER A 238 -0.48 6.24 6.72
C SER A 238 -0.41 7.45 7.66
N ASN A 239 0.46 8.41 7.33
CA ASN A 239 0.60 9.69 8.02
C ASN A 239 0.18 10.85 7.08
N ARG A 240 0.54 12.10 7.43
CA ARG A 240 0.18 13.32 6.69
C ARG A 240 1.42 14.05 6.16
N LEU A 241 2.50 13.33 5.89
CA LEU A 241 3.76 13.92 5.43
C LEU A 241 3.60 14.50 4.02
N LEU A 242 3.86 15.79 3.86
CA LEU A 242 3.85 16.48 2.56
C LEU A 242 5.21 16.39 1.84
N ALA A 243 6.29 16.30 2.60
CA ALA A 243 7.65 16.18 2.10
C ALA A 243 8.52 15.45 3.11
N ILE A 244 9.64 14.90 2.63
CA ILE A 244 10.69 14.33 3.48
C ILE A 244 11.83 15.36 3.56
N PRO A 245 12.32 15.72 4.77
CA PRO A 245 13.48 16.60 4.92
C PRO A 245 14.75 16.02 4.26
N PRO A 246 15.60 16.89 3.66
CA PRO A 246 16.71 16.48 2.77
C PRO A 246 17.82 15.63 3.42
N ASN A 247 17.84 15.44 4.74
CA ASN A 247 18.86 14.63 5.42
C ASN A 247 18.29 13.65 6.45
N LEU A 248 16.98 13.40 6.41
CA LEU A 248 16.28 12.65 7.46
C LEU A 248 16.85 11.24 7.67
N PHE A 249 17.30 10.59 6.59
CA PHE A 249 17.75 9.19 6.60
C PHE A 249 19.28 9.01 6.55
N VAL A 250 20.06 10.10 6.57
CA VAL A 250 21.52 10.06 6.36
C VAL A 250 22.24 9.16 7.37
N HIS A 251 21.78 9.16 8.62
CA HIS A 251 22.42 8.39 9.71
C HIS A 251 21.85 6.97 9.87
N LEU A 252 20.90 6.55 9.03
CA LEU A 252 20.20 5.27 9.13
C LEU A 252 20.86 4.17 8.27
N GLY A 253 22.18 4.04 8.34
CA GLY A 253 22.94 3.10 7.50
C GLY A 253 22.64 1.62 7.77
N ASP A 254 22.08 1.29 8.94
CA ASP A 254 21.68 -0.07 9.32
C ASP A 254 20.23 -0.43 8.97
N LEU A 255 19.48 0.50 8.37
CA LEU A 255 18.07 0.31 8.06
C LEU A 255 17.88 -0.80 7.02
N LEU A 256 17.02 -1.75 7.35
CA LEU A 256 16.65 -2.90 6.52
C LEU A 256 15.27 -2.72 5.90
N GLN A 257 14.35 -2.06 6.61
CA GLN A 257 12.97 -1.85 6.20
C GLN A 257 12.56 -0.40 6.41
N LEU A 258 12.08 0.23 5.33
CA LEU A 258 11.52 1.58 5.36
C LEU A 258 10.14 1.58 4.73
N ASN A 259 9.17 2.03 5.49
CA ASN A 259 7.80 2.21 5.02
C ASN A 259 7.38 3.67 5.19
N ILE A 260 7.14 4.36 4.07
CA ILE A 260 6.62 5.73 4.03
C ILE A 260 5.30 5.81 3.26
N SER A 261 4.69 4.67 2.94
CA SER A 261 3.50 4.57 2.10
C SER A 261 2.31 5.36 2.64
N TYR A 262 1.34 5.64 1.78
CA TYR A 262 0.09 6.31 2.14
C TYR A 262 0.31 7.64 2.86
N ASN A 263 1.34 8.38 2.45
CA ASN A 263 1.55 9.78 2.81
C ASN A 263 1.31 10.67 1.58
N PRO A 264 0.74 11.88 1.75
CA PRO A 264 0.54 12.84 0.66
C PRO A 264 1.85 13.55 0.26
N ILE A 265 2.93 12.80 0.07
CA ILE A 265 4.24 13.33 -0.29
C ILE A 265 4.18 13.84 -1.74
N ALA A 266 4.48 15.12 -1.93
CA ALA A 266 4.40 15.78 -3.23
C ALA A 266 5.63 15.54 -4.12
N ASP A 267 6.82 15.48 -3.50
CA ASP A 267 8.07 15.26 -4.23
C ASP A 267 9.08 14.45 -3.40
N LEU A 268 9.85 13.62 -4.10
CA LEU A 268 10.96 12.85 -3.54
C LEU A 268 12.24 13.25 -4.27
N GLN A 269 13.23 13.73 -3.51
CA GLN A 269 14.52 14.10 -4.06
C GLN A 269 15.32 12.85 -4.47
N ILE A 270 16.27 13.07 -5.37
CA ILE A 270 17.02 11.99 -6.04
C ILE A 270 17.93 11.21 -5.09
N ASP A 271 18.33 11.84 -3.99
CA ASP A 271 19.36 11.43 -3.04
C ASP A 271 18.80 11.01 -1.66
N HIS A 272 17.48 11.09 -1.46
CA HIS A 272 16.83 10.73 -0.19
C HIS A 272 17.20 9.34 0.34
N PHE A 273 17.49 8.38 -0.55
CA PHE A 273 17.78 6.99 -0.20
C PHE A 273 19.25 6.61 -0.33
N ASP A 274 20.15 7.55 -0.68
CA ASP A 274 21.54 7.24 -1.05
C ASP A 274 22.31 6.50 0.05
N ASN A 275 22.06 6.84 1.32
CA ASN A 275 22.77 6.29 2.48
C ASN A 275 22.18 4.95 3.00
N LEU A 276 21.05 4.49 2.44
CA LEU A 276 20.34 3.30 2.90
C LEU A 276 20.90 2.01 2.27
N HIS A 277 22.21 1.79 2.38
CA HIS A 277 22.92 0.74 1.65
C HIS A 277 22.51 -0.70 2.02
N LYS A 278 21.98 -0.91 3.23
CA LYS A 278 21.53 -2.23 3.73
C LYS A 278 20.03 -2.47 3.53
N LEU A 279 19.30 -1.51 2.95
CA LEU A 279 17.86 -1.58 2.80
C LEU A 279 17.45 -2.79 1.95
N LYS A 280 16.54 -3.60 2.47
CA LYS A 280 16.00 -4.81 1.85
C LYS A 280 14.58 -4.64 1.37
N SER A 281 13.79 -3.81 2.06
CA SER A 281 12.39 -3.52 1.75
C SER A 281 12.12 -2.02 1.78
N LEU A 282 11.56 -1.48 0.71
CA LEU A 282 11.11 -0.09 0.60
C LEU A 282 9.65 -0.04 0.17
N SER A 283 8.82 0.58 0.99
CA SER A 283 7.41 0.80 0.67
C SER A 283 7.12 2.29 0.48
N ILE A 284 6.75 2.63 -0.75
CA ILE A 284 6.32 3.94 -1.26
C ILE A 284 4.96 3.82 -1.96
N GLU A 285 4.16 2.85 -1.53
CA GLU A 285 2.80 2.63 -2.00
C GLU A 285 1.92 3.85 -1.69
N GLY A 286 0.96 4.16 -2.56
CA GLY A 286 0.09 5.32 -2.40
C GLY A 286 0.75 6.68 -2.67
N ILE A 287 2.08 6.77 -2.86
CA ILE A 287 2.79 8.01 -3.22
C ILE A 287 2.86 8.14 -4.74
N GLU A 288 2.59 9.35 -5.23
CA GLU A 288 2.73 9.69 -6.65
C GLU A 288 4.04 10.44 -6.90
N ILE A 289 4.95 9.82 -7.66
CA ILE A 289 6.29 10.34 -7.90
C ILE A 289 6.32 10.92 -9.32
N GLY A 290 6.22 12.25 -9.43
CA GLY A 290 6.19 12.94 -10.71
C GLY A 290 7.50 12.88 -11.49
N ASN A 291 8.65 13.01 -10.80
CA ASN A 291 9.98 13.01 -11.39
C ASN A 291 10.78 11.75 -10.99
N ILE A 292 10.17 10.57 -11.13
CA ILE A 292 10.83 9.31 -10.79
C ILE A 292 12.02 9.04 -11.73
N GLN A 293 13.16 8.65 -11.16
CA GLN A 293 14.40 8.39 -11.90
C GLN A 293 15.09 7.13 -11.40
N ARG A 294 15.81 6.42 -12.28
CA ARG A 294 16.55 5.19 -11.92
C ARG A 294 17.59 5.43 -10.83
N ARG A 295 18.24 6.59 -10.87
CA ARG A 295 19.27 6.99 -9.90
C ARG A 295 18.75 7.05 -8.46
N MET A 296 17.45 7.23 -8.24
CA MET A 296 16.84 7.22 -6.90
C MET A 296 16.98 5.85 -6.20
N PHE A 297 16.98 4.76 -6.99
CA PHE A 297 16.97 3.39 -6.46
C PHE A 297 18.27 2.63 -6.74
N GLU A 298 19.12 3.14 -7.64
CA GLU A 298 20.42 2.55 -7.99
C GLU A 298 21.38 2.34 -6.80
N PRO A 299 21.48 3.26 -5.81
CA PRO A 299 22.31 3.03 -4.62
C PRO A 299 21.85 1.86 -3.75
N LEU A 300 20.58 1.46 -3.84
CA LEU A 300 19.94 0.45 -3.00
C LEU A 300 20.26 -0.96 -3.52
N LYS A 301 21.53 -1.35 -3.47
CA LYS A 301 22.05 -2.61 -4.06
C LYS A 301 21.48 -3.88 -3.41
N HIS A 302 21.07 -3.81 -2.14
CA HIS A 302 20.54 -4.95 -1.39
C HIS A 302 19.00 -4.98 -1.38
N LEU A 303 18.35 -4.10 -2.13
CA LEU A 303 16.90 -4.01 -2.16
C LEU A 303 16.29 -5.23 -2.84
N THR A 304 15.45 -5.95 -2.09
CA THR A 304 14.81 -7.19 -2.55
C THR A 304 13.33 -6.99 -2.86
N HIS A 305 12.67 -6.11 -2.10
CA HIS A 305 11.24 -5.82 -2.21
C HIS A 305 11.04 -4.31 -2.33
N ILE A 306 10.24 -3.89 -3.32
CA ILE A 306 9.80 -2.51 -3.46
C ILE A 306 8.30 -2.47 -3.75
N TYR A 307 7.59 -1.57 -3.09
CA TYR A 307 6.15 -1.37 -3.23
C TYR A 307 5.89 0.04 -3.72
N PHE A 308 5.31 0.16 -4.91
CA PHE A 308 4.97 1.40 -5.58
C PHE A 308 3.46 1.59 -5.68
N LYS A 309 3.02 2.83 -5.94
CA LYS A 309 1.62 3.11 -6.33
C LYS A 309 1.26 2.55 -7.71
N LYS A 310 2.18 2.64 -8.69
CA LYS A 310 1.94 2.29 -10.10
C LYS A 310 2.89 1.19 -10.56
N PHE A 311 2.39 0.25 -11.37
CA PHE A 311 3.18 -0.84 -11.96
C PHE A 311 4.38 -0.33 -12.78
N GLN A 312 4.19 0.77 -13.53
CA GLN A 312 5.20 1.36 -14.40
C GLN A 312 6.46 1.81 -13.64
N TYR A 313 6.34 2.12 -12.35
CA TYR A 313 7.49 2.52 -11.53
C TYR A 313 8.51 1.40 -11.32
N CYS A 314 8.10 0.13 -11.46
CA CYS A 314 9.01 -1.02 -11.41
C CYS A 314 10.13 -0.94 -12.46
N GLY A 315 9.89 -0.30 -13.61
CA GLY A 315 10.90 -0.09 -14.66
C GLY A 315 12.07 0.81 -14.24
N TYR A 316 11.93 1.56 -13.14
CA TYR A 316 12.98 2.41 -12.58
C TYR A 316 13.88 1.69 -11.56
N ALA A 317 13.49 0.49 -11.12
CA ALA A 317 14.25 -0.33 -10.17
C ALA A 317 14.45 -1.77 -10.71
N PRO A 318 15.13 -1.95 -11.86
CA PRO A 318 15.21 -3.24 -12.56
C PRO A 318 16.04 -4.31 -11.82
N HIS A 319 16.89 -3.90 -10.86
CA HIS A 319 17.69 -4.83 -10.04
C HIS A 319 16.89 -5.47 -8.91
N VAL A 320 15.68 -4.99 -8.62
CA VAL A 320 14.86 -5.48 -7.51
C VAL A 320 14.12 -6.75 -7.91
N ARG A 321 14.18 -7.77 -7.05
CA ARG A 321 13.60 -9.10 -7.32
C ARG A 321 12.08 -9.12 -7.27
N SER A 322 11.48 -8.40 -6.32
CA SER A 322 10.03 -8.34 -6.12
C SER A 322 9.55 -6.90 -6.14
N CYS A 323 8.83 -6.53 -7.20
CA CYS A 323 8.18 -5.23 -7.31
C CYS A 323 6.65 -5.37 -7.25
N LYS A 324 6.00 -4.51 -6.47
CA LYS A 324 4.53 -4.44 -6.35
C LYS A 324 4.02 -3.06 -6.76
N PRO A 325 2.85 -2.94 -7.42
CA PRO A 325 2.02 -4.04 -7.94
C PRO A 325 2.75 -4.82 -9.04
N ASN A 326 2.46 -6.10 -9.19
CA ASN A 326 3.14 -6.99 -10.14
C ASN A 326 2.46 -7.06 -11.51
N THR A 327 1.32 -6.38 -11.67
CA THR A 327 0.54 -6.32 -12.90
C THR A 327 -0.30 -5.05 -12.92
N ASP A 328 -0.57 -4.53 -14.12
CA ASP A 328 -1.55 -3.48 -14.39
C ASP A 328 -2.87 -4.05 -14.98
N GLY A 329 -3.05 -5.38 -14.94
CA GLY A 329 -4.19 -6.11 -15.51
C GLY A 329 -3.96 -6.60 -16.95
N ILE A 330 -2.99 -6.02 -17.67
CA ILE A 330 -2.62 -6.41 -19.04
C ILE A 330 -1.21 -6.99 -19.07
N SER A 331 -0.27 -6.23 -18.55
CA SER A 331 1.15 -6.55 -18.40
C SER A 331 1.45 -7.05 -17.00
N SER A 332 2.55 -7.79 -16.86
CA SER A 332 3.08 -8.25 -15.58
C SER A 332 4.57 -7.96 -15.49
N PHE A 333 5.15 -8.18 -14.31
CA PHE A 333 6.59 -8.05 -14.11
C PHE A 333 7.42 -8.92 -15.07
N GLU A 334 6.92 -10.11 -15.41
CA GLU A 334 7.64 -11.10 -16.22
C GLU A 334 7.28 -11.00 -17.71
N ASP A 335 6.04 -10.66 -18.04
CA ASP A 335 5.52 -10.73 -19.40
C ASP A 335 4.77 -9.44 -19.82
N LEU A 336 4.93 -9.03 -21.08
CA LEU A 336 4.21 -7.93 -21.70
C LEU A 336 2.69 -8.16 -21.67
N LEU A 337 2.24 -9.38 -21.99
CA LEU A 337 0.85 -9.81 -21.85
C LEU A 337 0.77 -10.89 -20.77
N ALA A 338 0.38 -10.52 -19.55
CA ALA A 338 0.34 -11.42 -18.40
C ALA A 338 -0.58 -12.64 -18.63
N ASN A 339 -1.74 -12.42 -19.24
CA ASN A 339 -2.78 -13.43 -19.35
C ASN A 339 -2.60 -14.30 -20.62
N ILE A 340 -2.56 -15.63 -20.44
CA ILE A 340 -2.49 -16.59 -21.56
C ILE A 340 -3.67 -16.47 -22.53
N VAL A 341 -4.86 -16.19 -22.00
CA VAL A 341 -6.08 -15.97 -22.79
C VAL A 341 -5.88 -14.76 -23.70
N LEU A 342 -5.38 -13.66 -23.15
CA LEU A 342 -5.09 -12.44 -23.92
C LEU A 342 -4.08 -12.70 -25.03
N ARG A 343 -3.01 -13.48 -24.77
CA ARG A 343 -2.03 -13.86 -25.81
C ARG A 343 -2.68 -14.60 -26.96
N VAL A 344 -3.50 -15.61 -26.67
CA VAL A 344 -4.21 -16.38 -27.70
C VAL A 344 -5.12 -15.45 -28.50
N PHE A 345 -5.90 -14.59 -27.84
CA PHE A 345 -6.77 -13.64 -28.52
C PHE A 345 -6.01 -12.67 -29.41
N VAL A 346 -4.87 -12.12 -28.96
CA VAL A 346 -4.05 -11.21 -29.78
C VAL A 346 -3.63 -11.86 -31.10
N TRP A 347 -3.14 -13.10 -31.05
CA TRP A 347 -2.75 -13.83 -32.27
C TRP A 347 -3.94 -14.18 -33.17
N VAL A 348 -5.04 -14.67 -32.60
CA VAL A 348 -6.25 -15.04 -33.36
C VAL A 348 -6.87 -13.81 -34.03
N VAL A 349 -7.04 -12.72 -33.28
CA VAL A 349 -7.62 -11.47 -33.78
C VAL A 349 -6.68 -10.84 -34.81
N SER A 350 -5.37 -10.80 -34.56
CA SER A 350 -4.39 -10.30 -35.54
C SER A 350 -4.47 -11.08 -36.86
N ALA A 351 -4.45 -12.41 -36.81
CA ALA A 351 -4.53 -13.24 -38.01
C ALA A 351 -5.87 -13.02 -38.75
N THR A 352 -6.99 -13.08 -38.01
CA THR A 352 -8.33 -12.93 -38.60
C THR A 352 -8.53 -11.54 -39.21
N THR A 353 -8.06 -10.49 -38.56
CA THR A 353 -8.17 -9.11 -39.08
C THR A 353 -7.28 -8.89 -40.30
N CYS A 354 -6.04 -9.39 -40.30
CA CYS A 354 -5.18 -9.31 -41.48
C CYS A 354 -5.75 -10.10 -42.66
N PHE A 355 -6.05 -11.39 -42.48
CA PHE A 355 -6.56 -12.24 -43.56
C PHE A 355 -7.94 -11.79 -44.05
N GLY A 356 -8.85 -11.48 -43.13
CA GLY A 356 -10.22 -11.06 -43.47
C GLY A 356 -10.24 -9.78 -44.30
N ASN A 357 -9.48 -8.76 -43.88
CA ASN A 357 -9.41 -7.49 -44.61
C ASN A 357 -8.70 -7.65 -45.97
N ILE A 358 -7.59 -8.40 -46.04
CA ILE A 358 -6.91 -8.69 -47.31
C ILE A 358 -7.86 -9.41 -48.28
N PHE A 359 -8.59 -10.42 -47.79
CA PHE A 359 -9.56 -11.15 -48.59
C PHE A 359 -10.65 -10.25 -49.15
N VAL A 360 -11.23 -9.36 -48.33
CA VAL A 360 -12.26 -8.41 -48.78
C VAL A 360 -11.69 -7.44 -49.82
N ILE A 361 -10.48 -6.92 -49.61
CA ILE A 361 -9.79 -6.05 -50.57
C ILE A 361 -9.63 -6.77 -51.91
N CYS A 362 -9.05 -7.97 -51.92
CA CYS A 362 -8.84 -8.76 -53.14
C CYS A 362 -10.17 -9.09 -53.85
N MET A 363 -11.17 -9.57 -53.11
CA MET A 363 -12.49 -9.92 -53.66
C MET A 363 -13.20 -8.70 -54.25
N ARG A 364 -13.19 -7.56 -53.56
CA ARG A 364 -13.83 -6.32 -54.04
C ARG A 364 -13.05 -5.67 -55.18
N SER A 365 -11.75 -5.89 -55.29
CA SER A 365 -10.95 -5.44 -56.44
C SER A 365 -11.18 -6.29 -57.70
N TYR A 366 -11.50 -7.58 -57.55
CA TYR A 366 -11.70 -8.49 -58.69
C TYR A 366 -13.15 -8.54 -59.20
N ILE A 367 -14.14 -8.56 -58.29
CA ILE A 367 -15.55 -8.67 -58.68
C ILE A 367 -16.03 -7.32 -59.24
N ARG A 368 -16.62 -7.34 -60.44
CA ARG A 368 -17.18 -6.16 -61.12
C ARG A 368 -18.38 -5.63 -60.31
N SER A 369 -18.13 -4.66 -59.43
CA SER A 369 -19.18 -4.07 -58.58
C SER A 369 -20.07 -3.12 -59.39
N GLU A 370 -21.40 -3.23 -59.25
CA GLU A 370 -22.36 -2.27 -59.81
C GLU A 370 -22.14 -0.87 -59.23
N ASN A 371 -21.85 -0.77 -57.92
CA ASN A 371 -21.57 0.49 -57.23
C ASN A 371 -20.08 0.65 -56.91
N LYS A 372 -19.30 1.15 -57.89
CA LYS A 372 -17.85 1.39 -57.73
C LYS A 372 -17.48 2.33 -56.57
N LEU A 373 -18.37 3.25 -56.19
CA LEU A 373 -18.14 4.23 -55.10
C LEU A 373 -18.19 3.56 -53.72
N HIS A 374 -19.26 2.80 -53.44
CA HIS A 374 -19.36 2.04 -52.20
C HIS A 374 -18.24 1.00 -52.08
N ALA A 375 -17.84 0.36 -53.18
CA ALA A 375 -16.72 -0.57 -53.18
C ALA A 375 -15.39 0.11 -52.77
N MET A 376 -15.12 1.33 -53.22
CA MET A 376 -13.94 2.10 -52.81
C MET A 376 -13.93 2.42 -51.31
N CYS A 377 -15.09 2.76 -50.73
CA CYS A 377 -15.18 3.07 -49.30
C CYS A 377 -14.96 1.82 -48.43
N ILE A 378 -15.51 0.66 -48.84
CA ILE A 378 -15.28 -0.62 -48.16
C ILE A 378 -13.80 -1.01 -48.23
N ILE A 379 -13.15 -0.85 -49.40
CA ILE A 379 -11.70 -1.13 -49.53
C ILE A 379 -10.91 -0.20 -48.60
N SER A 380 -11.24 1.08 -48.54
CA SER A 380 -10.58 2.04 -47.63
C SER A 380 -10.75 1.66 -46.16
N LEU A 381 -11.94 1.18 -45.77
CA LEU A 381 -12.20 0.71 -44.41
C LEU A 381 -11.36 -0.52 -44.07
N CYS A 382 -11.29 -1.50 -44.97
CA CYS A 382 -10.44 -2.68 -44.79
C CYS A 382 -8.94 -2.33 -44.71
N CYS A 383 -8.48 -1.31 -45.43
CA CYS A 383 -7.12 -0.81 -45.29
C CYS A 383 -6.86 -0.22 -43.89
N ALA A 384 -7.83 0.53 -43.33
CA ALA A 384 -7.72 1.09 -41.99
C ALA A 384 -7.76 -0.02 -40.93
N ASP A 385 -8.73 -0.94 -40.98
CA ASP A 385 -8.84 -2.07 -40.05
C ASP A 385 -7.63 -3.03 -40.13
N GLY A 386 -7.04 -3.17 -41.32
CA GLY A 386 -5.82 -3.96 -41.51
C GLY A 386 -4.63 -3.45 -40.70
N LEU A 387 -4.54 -2.13 -40.46
CA LEU A 387 -3.49 -1.54 -39.61
C LEU A 387 -3.61 -1.97 -38.15
N MET A 388 -4.83 -2.15 -37.61
CA MET A 388 -5.03 -2.71 -36.27
C MET A 388 -4.50 -4.16 -36.19
N GLY A 389 -4.70 -4.95 -37.25
CA GLY A 389 -4.14 -6.30 -37.35
C GLY A 389 -2.61 -6.33 -37.31
N VAL A 390 -1.96 -5.39 -38.01
CA VAL A 390 -0.50 -5.19 -37.98
C VAL A 390 -0.03 -4.77 -36.58
N TYR A 391 -0.74 -3.84 -35.93
CA TYR A 391 -0.46 -3.44 -34.55
C TYR A 391 -0.49 -4.65 -33.60
N LEU A 392 -1.58 -5.44 -33.60
CA LEU A 392 -1.71 -6.61 -32.75
C LEU A 392 -0.64 -7.68 -33.03
N PHE A 393 -0.27 -7.85 -34.30
CA PHE A 393 0.84 -8.74 -34.68
C PHE A 393 2.15 -8.30 -34.04
N MET A 394 2.45 -7.01 -34.10
CA MET A 394 3.67 -6.44 -33.51
C MET A 394 3.69 -6.60 -31.99
N ILE A 395 2.56 -6.34 -31.31
CA ILE A 395 2.44 -6.57 -29.86
C ILE A 395 2.66 -8.05 -29.52
N GLY A 396 2.06 -8.97 -30.26
CA GLY A 396 2.29 -10.41 -30.08
C GLY A 396 3.75 -10.82 -30.31
N ALA A 397 4.42 -10.24 -31.29
CA ALA A 397 5.84 -10.49 -31.57
C ALA A 397 6.76 -9.97 -30.45
N TYR A 398 6.47 -8.79 -29.90
CA TYR A 398 7.23 -8.23 -28.77
C TYR A 398 6.93 -8.94 -27.43
N ASP A 399 5.71 -9.45 -27.23
CA ASP A 399 5.40 -10.33 -26.10
C ASP A 399 6.26 -11.59 -26.12
N LEU A 400 6.39 -12.23 -27.29
CA LEU A 400 7.30 -13.37 -27.46
C LEU A 400 8.76 -13.01 -27.20
N LYS A 401 9.19 -11.81 -27.61
CA LYS A 401 10.57 -11.33 -27.43
C LYS A 401 10.93 -11.07 -25.97
N PHE A 402 10.00 -10.54 -25.18
CA PHE A 402 10.24 -10.13 -23.79
C PHE A 402 9.77 -11.12 -22.73
N ARG A 403 9.37 -12.32 -23.16
CA ARG A 403 8.77 -13.33 -22.30
C ARG A 403 9.67 -13.71 -21.11
N GLY A 404 9.13 -13.66 -19.90
CA GLY A 404 9.84 -13.98 -18.65
C GLY A 404 10.80 -12.90 -18.13
N GLU A 405 11.15 -11.87 -18.93
CA GLU A 405 12.10 -10.82 -18.54
C GLU A 405 11.60 -9.40 -18.91
N TYR A 406 10.28 -9.19 -19.02
CA TYR A 406 9.73 -7.93 -19.51
C TYR A 406 10.19 -6.71 -18.71
N ASN A 407 10.23 -6.77 -17.36
CA ASN A 407 10.61 -5.62 -16.54
C ASN A 407 12.00 -5.04 -16.87
N ARG A 408 12.97 -5.86 -17.30
CA ARG A 408 14.31 -5.39 -17.70
C ARG A 408 14.27 -4.52 -18.96
N HIS A 409 13.32 -4.79 -19.84
CA HIS A 409 13.15 -4.10 -21.11
C HIS A 409 12.01 -3.08 -21.10
N ALA A 410 11.11 -3.11 -20.11
CA ALA A 410 9.88 -2.33 -20.08
C ALA A 410 10.12 -0.84 -20.35
N GLN A 411 11.04 -0.21 -19.62
CA GLN A 411 11.34 1.22 -19.82
C GLN A 411 11.95 1.49 -21.21
N ALA A 412 12.91 0.67 -21.63
CA ALA A 412 13.55 0.83 -22.94
C ALA A 412 12.56 0.60 -24.09
N TRP A 413 11.57 -0.28 -23.89
CA TRP A 413 10.48 -0.55 -24.82
C TRP A 413 9.49 0.61 -24.88
N MET A 414 8.98 1.06 -23.74
CA MET A 414 8.01 2.16 -23.65
C MET A 414 8.58 3.50 -24.17
N ASP A 415 9.87 3.77 -23.93
CA ASP A 415 10.54 4.97 -24.45
C ASP A 415 11.01 4.83 -25.90
N SER A 416 10.83 3.66 -26.52
CA SER A 416 11.32 3.38 -27.87
C SER A 416 10.48 4.02 -28.97
N VAL A 417 11.13 4.36 -30.09
CA VAL A 417 10.44 4.81 -31.31
C VAL A 417 9.55 3.71 -31.88
N GLN A 418 9.94 2.43 -31.69
CA GLN A 418 9.16 1.29 -32.14
C GLN A 418 7.79 1.26 -31.46
N CYS A 419 7.74 1.37 -30.13
CA CYS A 419 6.50 1.44 -29.36
C CYS A 419 5.64 2.62 -29.80
N GLN A 420 6.26 3.80 -29.93
CA GLN A 420 5.59 5.02 -30.38
C GLN A 420 4.95 4.91 -31.77
N VAL A 421 5.63 4.30 -32.74
CA VAL A 421 5.11 4.10 -34.10
C VAL A 421 4.03 3.00 -34.13
N ILE A 422 4.20 1.93 -33.36
CA ILE A 422 3.19 0.87 -33.24
C ILE A 422 1.89 1.46 -32.66
N GLY A 423 2.00 2.29 -31.62
CA GLY A 423 0.88 3.00 -31.02
C GLY A 423 0.19 3.97 -31.97
N SER A 424 0.95 4.75 -32.75
CA SER A 424 0.36 5.67 -33.73
C SER A 424 -0.34 4.95 -34.87
N LEU A 425 0.13 3.76 -35.29
CA LEU A 425 -0.58 2.92 -36.28
C LEU A 425 -1.93 2.43 -35.76
N ALA A 426 -2.01 2.03 -34.49
CA ALA A 426 -3.27 1.66 -33.86
C ALA A 426 -4.23 2.85 -33.82
N MET A 427 -3.74 4.02 -33.44
CA MET A 427 -4.52 5.26 -33.40
C MET A 427 -5.02 5.66 -34.80
N LEU A 428 -4.18 5.58 -35.82
CA LEU A 428 -4.55 5.85 -37.20
C LEU A 428 -5.67 4.90 -37.66
N SER A 429 -5.54 3.62 -37.30
CA SER A 429 -6.53 2.59 -37.62
C SER A 429 -7.89 2.90 -37.00
N THR A 430 -7.94 3.19 -35.70
CA THR A 430 -9.21 3.44 -35.01
C THR A 430 -9.90 4.69 -35.52
N GLU A 431 -9.18 5.81 -35.65
CA GLU A 431 -9.78 7.09 -36.04
C GLU A 431 -10.28 7.10 -37.48
N VAL A 432 -9.47 6.59 -38.41
CA VAL A 432 -9.87 6.51 -39.83
C VAL A 432 -11.09 5.59 -39.97
N SER A 433 -11.14 4.47 -39.24
CA SER A 433 -12.26 3.54 -39.30
C SER A 433 -13.55 4.16 -38.74
N VAL A 434 -13.48 4.90 -37.63
CA VAL A 434 -14.64 5.64 -37.09
C VAL A 434 -15.13 6.68 -38.09
N LEU A 435 -14.24 7.51 -38.65
CA LEU A 435 -14.61 8.52 -39.64
C LEU A 435 -15.16 7.92 -40.96
N LEU A 436 -14.68 6.76 -41.37
CA LEU A 436 -15.19 6.04 -42.54
C LEU A 436 -16.56 5.42 -42.26
N LEU A 437 -16.77 4.86 -41.07
CA LEU A 437 -18.07 4.33 -40.66
C LEU A 437 -19.11 5.44 -40.58
N THR A 438 -18.79 6.60 -39.99
CA THR A 438 -19.70 7.76 -39.94
C THR A 438 -20.01 8.31 -41.34
N TYR A 439 -19.03 8.34 -42.23
CA TYR A 439 -19.28 8.70 -43.63
C TYR A 439 -20.21 7.70 -44.34
N LEU A 440 -19.96 6.40 -44.18
CA LEU A 440 -20.78 5.34 -44.78
C LEU A 440 -22.22 5.35 -44.26
N THR A 441 -22.41 5.57 -42.95
CA THR A 441 -23.74 5.66 -42.36
C THR A 441 -24.47 6.91 -42.84
N LEU A 442 -23.81 8.06 -42.92
CA LEU A 442 -24.39 9.30 -43.44
C LEU A 442 -24.77 9.17 -44.92
N GLU A 443 -23.92 8.56 -45.74
CA GLU A 443 -24.21 8.30 -47.15
C GLU A 443 -25.48 7.44 -47.30
N LYS A 444 -25.60 6.36 -46.52
CA LYS A 444 -26.78 5.49 -46.54
C LYS A 444 -28.03 6.19 -46.03
N TYR A 445 -27.90 6.97 -44.96
CA TYR A 445 -29.00 7.75 -44.41
C TYR A 445 -29.57 8.73 -45.44
N ILE A 446 -28.71 9.49 -46.13
CA ILE A 446 -29.14 10.44 -47.17
C ILE A 446 -29.85 9.73 -48.32
N CYS A 447 -29.34 8.57 -48.77
CA CYS A 447 -29.97 7.79 -49.82
C CYS A 447 -31.36 7.25 -49.43
N ILE A 448 -31.56 6.89 -48.15
CA ILE A 448 -32.84 6.38 -47.64
C ILE A 448 -33.86 7.52 -47.49
N VAL A 449 -33.45 8.67 -46.93
CA VAL A 449 -34.36 9.78 -46.63
C VAL A 449 -34.68 10.61 -47.88
N TYR A 450 -33.76 10.72 -48.84
CA TYR A 450 -33.91 11.56 -50.04
C TYR A 450 -33.76 10.76 -51.34
N PRO A 451 -34.65 9.79 -51.63
CA PRO A 451 -34.50 8.86 -52.75
C PRO A 451 -34.53 9.51 -54.15
N PHE A 452 -35.13 10.71 -54.28
CA PHE A 452 -35.30 11.41 -55.57
C PHE A 452 -34.38 12.63 -55.76
N ARG A 453 -33.43 12.85 -54.83
CA ARG A 453 -32.53 14.01 -54.87
C ARG A 453 -31.13 13.53 -55.26
N TYR A 454 -30.58 14.07 -56.35
CA TYR A 454 -29.22 13.79 -56.87
C TYR A 454 -28.11 14.37 -55.96
N LEU A 455 -28.15 14.06 -54.66
CA LEU A 455 -27.18 14.50 -53.66
C LEU A 455 -26.00 13.52 -53.50
N THR A 456 -26.01 12.39 -54.18
CA THR A 456 -24.92 11.40 -54.13
C THR A 456 -23.62 12.00 -54.65
N PRO A 457 -22.53 11.97 -53.86
CA PRO A 457 -21.25 12.54 -54.27
C PRO A 457 -20.68 11.78 -55.47
N GLY A 458 -20.30 12.51 -56.53
CA GLY A 458 -19.61 11.92 -57.67
C GLY A 458 -18.24 11.32 -57.29
N ARG A 459 -17.65 10.53 -58.20
CA ARG A 459 -16.36 9.84 -57.99
C ARG A 459 -15.24 10.75 -57.47
N ARG A 460 -15.08 11.94 -58.05
CA ARG A 460 -14.05 12.91 -57.63
C ARG A 460 -14.27 13.41 -56.20
N ARG A 461 -15.53 13.65 -55.81
CA ARG A 461 -15.88 14.08 -54.45
C ARG A 461 -15.63 12.96 -53.44
N THR A 462 -16.03 11.74 -53.76
CA THR A 462 -15.81 10.57 -52.88
C THR A 462 -14.31 10.34 -52.63
N VAL A 463 -13.48 10.36 -53.67
CA VAL A 463 -12.02 10.23 -53.51
C VAL A 463 -11.44 11.37 -52.67
N SER A 464 -11.89 12.62 -52.90
CA SER A 464 -11.46 13.78 -52.11
C SER A 464 -11.82 13.65 -50.62
N ILE A 465 -13.02 13.14 -50.31
CA ILE A 465 -13.48 12.88 -48.94
C ILE A 465 -12.61 11.80 -48.29
N LEU A 466 -12.39 10.66 -48.97
CA LEU A 466 -11.56 9.57 -48.45
C LEU A 466 -10.12 10.04 -48.17
N LEU A 467 -9.52 10.80 -49.07
CA LEU A 467 -8.18 11.38 -48.85
C LEU A 467 -8.17 12.37 -47.68
N SER A 468 -9.22 13.17 -47.52
CA SER A 468 -9.36 14.08 -46.37
C SER A 468 -9.48 13.32 -45.05
N ILE A 469 -10.25 12.22 -45.01
CA ILE A 469 -10.38 11.38 -43.82
C ILE A 469 -9.03 10.78 -43.42
N TRP A 470 -8.29 10.21 -44.38
CA TRP A 470 -6.94 9.69 -44.13
C TRP A 470 -5.96 10.77 -43.67
N PHE A 471 -6.04 11.97 -44.25
CA PHE A 471 -5.21 13.10 -43.83
C PHE A 471 -5.52 13.52 -42.38
N ILE A 472 -6.80 13.67 -42.03
CA ILE A 472 -7.21 14.00 -40.66
C ILE A 472 -6.75 12.92 -39.68
N GLY A 473 -6.98 11.65 -40.00
CA GLY A 473 -6.52 10.53 -39.16
C GLY A 473 -5.00 10.49 -39.00
N PHE A 474 -4.24 10.81 -40.05
CA PHE A 474 -2.77 10.90 -39.99
C PHE A 474 -2.33 12.05 -39.09
N VAL A 475 -2.95 13.23 -39.22
CA VAL A 475 -2.66 14.36 -38.34
C VAL A 475 -2.93 13.99 -36.89
N ILE A 476 -4.09 13.39 -36.60
CA ILE A 476 -4.42 12.92 -35.24
C ILE A 476 -3.34 11.92 -34.77
N ALA A 477 -3.14 10.81 -35.47
CA ALA A 477 -2.21 9.76 -35.02
C ALA A 477 -0.75 10.19 -34.85
N PHE A 478 -0.24 11.16 -35.62
CA PHE A 478 1.19 11.52 -35.59
C PHE A 478 1.49 12.85 -34.88
N LEU A 479 0.48 13.69 -34.58
CA LEU A 479 0.69 14.95 -33.87
C LEU A 479 1.41 14.78 -32.51
N PRO A 480 1.08 13.78 -31.67
CA PRO A 480 1.77 13.60 -30.38
C PRO A 480 3.26 13.29 -30.52
N LEU A 481 3.69 12.71 -31.65
CA LEU A 481 5.08 12.36 -31.91
C LEU A 481 5.92 13.59 -32.30
N VAL A 482 5.30 14.58 -32.93
CA VAL A 482 5.96 15.83 -33.35
C VAL A 482 6.11 16.78 -32.16
N PHE A 483 5.07 16.94 -31.34
CA PHE A 483 5.04 17.89 -30.23
C PHE A 483 5.36 17.25 -28.87
N LYS A 484 6.57 16.68 -28.74
CA LYS A 484 7.01 16.01 -27.50
C LYS A 484 6.97 16.90 -26.25
N GLY A 485 7.14 18.22 -26.39
CA GLY A 485 7.05 19.15 -25.25
C GLY A 485 5.64 19.22 -24.65
N LEU A 486 4.61 19.11 -25.48
CA LEU A 486 3.21 19.17 -25.04
C LEU A 486 2.72 17.78 -24.58
N PHE A 487 3.06 16.72 -25.31
CA PHE A 487 2.48 15.37 -25.12
C PHE A 487 3.40 14.36 -24.40
N ARG A 488 4.67 14.71 -24.12
CA ARG A 488 5.68 13.82 -23.52
C ARG A 488 5.75 12.47 -24.26
N ASN A 489 5.65 11.34 -23.54
CA ASN A 489 5.65 10.00 -24.11
C ASN A 489 4.22 9.43 -24.20
N PHE A 490 3.36 10.07 -25.00
CA PHE A 490 1.92 9.80 -25.08
C PHE A 490 1.57 8.33 -25.36
N TYR A 491 2.24 7.70 -26.33
CA TYR A 491 2.01 6.29 -26.68
C TYR A 491 2.72 5.33 -25.71
N GLY A 492 3.88 5.72 -25.17
CA GLY A 492 4.68 4.89 -24.27
C GLY A 492 4.26 4.95 -22.80
N THR A 493 3.00 5.31 -22.51
CA THR A 493 2.50 5.34 -21.13
C THR A 493 2.27 3.93 -20.57
N ASN A 494 2.11 2.91 -21.41
CA ASN A 494 1.93 1.53 -21.00
C ASN A 494 2.68 0.54 -21.93
N GLY A 495 2.73 -0.73 -21.51
CA GLY A 495 3.44 -1.77 -22.26
C GLY A 495 2.87 -2.08 -23.64
N VAL A 496 1.56 -1.86 -23.85
CA VAL A 496 0.91 -2.11 -25.15
C VAL A 496 1.00 -0.94 -26.12
N CYS A 497 1.64 0.16 -25.72
CA CYS A 497 1.88 1.33 -26.56
C CYS A 497 0.59 2.02 -27.05
N PHE A 498 -0.52 1.85 -26.33
CA PHE A 498 -1.83 2.39 -26.73
C PHE A 498 -2.29 3.43 -25.71
N PRO A 499 -2.80 4.60 -26.12
CA PRO A 499 -3.24 5.65 -25.20
C PRO A 499 -4.57 5.25 -24.56
N LEU A 500 -4.50 4.43 -23.51
CA LEU A 500 -5.65 4.09 -22.67
C LEU A 500 -5.92 5.26 -21.72
N HIS A 501 -7.19 5.62 -21.55
CA HIS A 501 -7.61 6.63 -20.58
C HIS A 501 -7.31 6.13 -19.16
N SER A 502 -6.12 6.46 -18.64
CA SER A 502 -5.60 5.89 -17.41
C SER A 502 -5.01 7.01 -16.57
N GLU A 503 -5.81 7.58 -15.67
CA GLU A 503 -5.48 8.22 -14.37
C GLU A 503 -4.11 8.90 -14.18
N GLN A 504 -3.46 9.37 -15.24
CA GLN A 504 -2.19 10.06 -15.16
C GLN A 504 -2.48 11.58 -15.15
N PRO A 505 -1.67 12.36 -14.42
CA PRO A 505 -1.54 13.77 -14.68
C PRO A 505 -0.80 13.93 -16.02
N GLU A 506 -1.48 13.57 -17.10
CA GLU A 506 -1.17 14.06 -18.43
C GLU A 506 -1.08 15.59 -18.33
N THR A 507 -0.16 16.18 -19.09
CA THR A 507 -0.18 17.64 -19.27
C THR A 507 -1.60 18.05 -19.68
N THR A 508 -2.06 19.22 -19.25
CA THR A 508 -3.42 19.69 -19.56
C THR A 508 -3.72 19.61 -21.07
N GLY A 509 -2.70 19.79 -21.92
CA GLY A 509 -2.79 19.61 -23.36
C GLY A 509 -3.05 18.17 -23.82
N ALA A 510 -2.39 17.16 -23.24
CA ALA A 510 -2.62 15.75 -23.56
C ALA A 510 -4.02 15.30 -23.09
N GLN A 511 -4.46 15.75 -21.91
CA GLN A 511 -5.80 15.43 -21.40
C GLN A 511 -6.90 15.99 -22.33
N VAL A 512 -6.80 17.26 -22.70
CA VAL A 512 -7.77 17.89 -23.62
C VAL A 512 -7.77 17.16 -24.96
N TYR A 513 -6.61 16.80 -25.48
CA TYR A 513 -6.47 16.09 -26.73
C TYR A 513 -7.12 14.69 -26.70
N SER A 514 -6.84 13.90 -25.66
CA SER A 514 -7.46 12.60 -25.43
C SER A 514 -8.99 12.73 -25.32
N ILE A 515 -9.49 13.72 -24.56
CA ILE A 515 -10.92 13.99 -24.42
C ILE A 515 -11.56 14.35 -25.77
N VAL A 516 -10.92 15.21 -26.55
CA VAL A 516 -11.42 15.65 -27.87
C VAL A 516 -11.50 14.48 -28.85
N ILE A 517 -10.58 13.54 -28.79
CA ILE A 517 -10.59 12.34 -29.64
C ILE A 517 -11.71 11.39 -29.21
N PHE A 518 -11.77 11.05 -27.92
CA PHE A 518 -12.77 10.11 -27.41
C PHE A 518 -14.20 10.67 -27.51
N LEU A 519 -14.41 11.95 -27.23
CA LEU A 519 -15.73 12.60 -27.38
C LEU A 519 -16.02 12.96 -28.83
N GLY A 520 -15.02 13.42 -29.59
CA GLY A 520 -15.16 13.76 -31.00
C GLY A 520 -15.60 12.58 -31.85
N GLY A 521 -15.15 11.36 -31.53
CA GLY A 521 -15.63 10.13 -32.17
C GLY A 521 -17.05 9.69 -31.76
N CYS A 522 -17.59 10.19 -30.64
CA CYS A 522 -18.96 9.90 -30.20
C CYS A 522 -19.98 11.00 -30.57
N LEU A 523 -19.53 12.19 -30.96
CA LEU A 523 -20.38 13.36 -31.24
C LEU A 523 -20.68 13.59 -32.73
N ILE A 524 -20.12 12.78 -33.63
CA ILE A 524 -20.44 12.77 -35.08
C ILE A 524 -20.91 11.37 -35.46
#